data_AF-A0A3S0SQP8-F1
#
_entry.id   AF-A0A3S0SQP8-F1
#
_cell.length_a   1.000
_cell.length_b   1.000
_cell.length_c   1.000
_cell.angle_alpha   90.00
_cell.angle_beta   90.00
_cell.angle_gamma   90.00
#
_symmetry.space_group_name_H-M   'P 1'
#
loop_
_entity.id
_entity.type
_entity.pdbx_description
1 polymer ?
#
loop_
_entity_poly.entity_id
_entity_poly.type
_entity_poly.pdbx_seq_one_letter_code
_entity_poly.pdbx_strand_id
1 'polypeptide(L)'
;MSPKHAPANSFRARLGKPFAQPGFWLLPMLAIIAVGVIGTALYLGGLSSPDKHFKEFPIAVINEDEGATVPQADGAKSEENLGKELVQKFVDKANEEDKIDLRELTMDEAKEQLDRGELYAAVVVPETFSKDTVSLIEGSLTRDNAARPEVTVYTDPQAGSLGTRLASGAVEPGIQEASKALGEQLTESVAPAEEQAYNQVLQQLKESQQAQQQQLQRSAAQGGPQVQQFAQQVQQSQEGSAEQIAKELSPTVSSVAKDTLKDPVSVVSKAYNDLPEGTALGMSAFYYSILLLVVGFSGSVALNLLMDGRMGMSPFEMGPFFKDYPRAVLPRPVGFLMKWLTFVVAAAPASALMMWVASAVGMPVPHGFLVFLLGWLAMSAVSAIVLALIAVGGSVGMLLCLIYLVFMGLPSAGAVVPLQAVPEFFRAIAPFEPLHHIFSSVRSALFFDAIPEAGLTTGVIGLSVMLVVALLVGLLGGWGYDRWKGLRGADRPGKHSAEEDAHAASGERHHRKSADNPPAHRGAHA
;
A
#
# COMPACT_ATOMS: atom_id res chain seq x y z
N MET A 1 16.83 -57.10 37.08
CA MET A 1 17.10 -55.73 37.55
C MET A 1 18.62 -55.55 37.65
N SER A 2 19.23 -54.79 36.74
CA SER A 2 20.66 -54.44 36.79
C SER A 2 20.79 -52.91 36.94
N PRO A 3 21.61 -52.40 37.87
CA PRO A 3 21.58 -50.98 38.24
C PRO A 3 22.49 -50.11 37.37
N LYS A 4 22.02 -48.87 37.13
CA LYS A 4 22.77 -47.61 37.13
C LYS A 4 23.88 -47.43 36.07
N HIS A 5 23.55 -46.68 35.01
CA HIS A 5 24.53 -45.76 34.44
C HIS A 5 24.78 -44.64 35.47
N ALA A 6 25.95 -44.64 36.09
CA ALA A 6 26.38 -43.52 36.94
C ALA A 6 26.44 -42.24 36.08
N PRO A 7 25.88 -41.10 36.53
CA PRO A 7 25.99 -39.87 35.77
C PRO A 7 27.45 -39.43 35.77
N ALA A 8 28.04 -39.19 34.60
CA ALA A 8 29.43 -38.78 34.48
C ALA A 8 29.72 -37.58 35.41
N ASN A 9 30.77 -37.70 36.24
CA ASN A 9 31.04 -36.79 37.36
C ASN A 9 31.63 -35.43 36.94
N SER A 10 31.99 -35.23 35.67
CA SER A 10 32.44 -33.92 35.17
C SER A 10 31.46 -33.36 34.14
N PHE A 11 31.16 -32.06 34.26
CA PHE A 11 30.31 -31.33 33.33
C PHE A 11 30.80 -31.48 31.87
N ARG A 12 32.12 -31.51 31.66
CA ARG A 12 32.74 -31.77 30.35
C ARG A 12 32.49 -33.19 29.81
N ALA A 13 32.43 -34.21 30.67
CA ALA A 13 32.11 -35.57 30.24
C ALA A 13 30.62 -35.75 29.88
N ARG A 14 29.73 -34.92 30.46
CA ARG A 14 28.30 -34.89 30.10
C ARG A 14 28.04 -34.16 28.78
N LEU A 15 28.81 -33.11 28.48
CA LEU A 15 28.68 -32.37 27.22
C LEU A 15 29.07 -33.23 26.02
N GLY A 16 30.06 -34.12 26.12
CA GLY A 16 30.43 -35.00 25.01
C GLY A 16 31.10 -34.27 23.83
N LYS A 17 31.48 -35.05 22.81
CA LYS A 17 32.29 -34.56 21.66
C LYS A 17 31.64 -33.49 20.76
N PRO A 18 30.31 -33.44 20.51
CA PRO A 18 29.76 -32.48 19.54
C PRO A 18 29.92 -31.02 19.96
N PHE A 19 29.81 -30.70 21.26
CA PHE A 19 29.94 -29.33 21.76
C PHE A 19 31.37 -28.79 21.75
N ALA A 20 32.37 -29.66 21.53
CA ALA A 20 33.77 -29.25 21.37
C ALA A 20 34.13 -28.89 19.92
N GLN A 21 33.26 -29.22 18.95
CA GLN A 21 33.51 -28.91 17.54
C GLN A 21 33.04 -27.47 17.24
N PRO A 22 33.91 -26.59 16.71
CA PRO A 22 33.51 -25.22 16.37
C PRO A 22 32.31 -25.16 15.43
N GLY A 23 32.18 -26.11 14.50
CA GLY A 23 31.07 -26.18 13.55
C GLY A 23 29.69 -26.33 14.20
N PHE A 24 29.59 -26.98 15.37
CA PHE A 24 28.34 -27.10 16.12
C PHE A 24 27.79 -25.72 16.55
N TRP A 25 28.69 -24.80 16.89
CA TRP A 25 28.35 -23.45 17.34
C TRP A 25 28.33 -22.44 16.19
N LEU A 26 29.30 -22.52 15.28
CA LEU A 26 29.44 -21.59 14.16
C LEU A 26 28.27 -21.69 13.18
N LEU A 27 27.73 -22.87 12.92
CA LEU A 27 26.64 -23.04 11.96
C LEU A 27 25.35 -22.30 12.37
N PRO A 28 24.79 -22.48 13.59
CA PRO A 28 23.63 -21.70 14.02
C PRO A 28 23.96 -20.21 14.19
N MET A 29 25.16 -19.84 14.64
CA MET A 29 25.57 -18.43 14.73
C MET A 29 25.61 -17.75 13.36
N LEU A 30 26.21 -18.39 12.35
CA LEU A 30 26.25 -17.87 10.99
C LEU A 30 24.85 -17.80 10.37
N ALA A 31 23.98 -18.77 10.66
CA ALA A 31 22.59 -18.71 10.22
C ALA A 31 21.85 -17.50 10.81
N ILE A 32 22.02 -17.22 12.11
CA ILE A 32 21.43 -16.04 12.77
C ILE A 32 21.98 -14.74 12.16
N ILE A 33 23.29 -14.65 11.96
CA ILE A 33 23.94 -13.48 11.35
C ILE A 33 23.40 -13.27 9.92
N ALA A 34 23.35 -14.34 9.11
CA ALA A 34 22.85 -14.26 7.75
C ALA A 34 21.39 -13.81 7.70
N VAL A 35 20.52 -14.42 8.52
CA VAL A 35 19.10 -14.03 8.63
C VAL A 35 18.95 -12.57 9.07
N GLY A 36 19.72 -12.13 10.07
CA GLY A 36 19.66 -10.75 10.56
C GLY A 36 20.12 -9.72 9.53
N VAL A 37 21.24 -9.99 8.84
CA VAL A 37 21.79 -9.08 7.81
C VAL A 37 20.88 -9.04 6.59
N ILE A 38 20.48 -10.20 6.06
CA ILE A 38 19.60 -10.30 4.89
C ILE A 38 18.25 -9.66 5.20
N GLY A 39 17.67 -9.97 6.36
CA GLY A 39 16.39 -9.39 6.78
C GLY A 39 16.45 -7.87 6.90
N THR A 40 17.52 -7.34 7.52
CA THR A 40 17.71 -5.88 7.62
C THR A 40 17.84 -5.23 6.25
N ALA A 41 18.65 -5.82 5.36
CA ALA A 41 18.86 -5.30 4.01
C ALA A 41 17.57 -5.29 3.17
N LEU A 42 16.79 -6.38 3.20
CA LEU A 42 15.54 -6.47 2.46
C LEU A 42 14.46 -5.56 3.05
N TYR A 43 14.30 -5.57 4.37
CA TYR A 43 13.26 -4.79 5.04
C TYR A 43 13.51 -3.29 4.92
N LEU A 44 14.71 -2.81 5.28
CA LEU A 44 15.05 -1.39 5.20
C LEU A 44 15.26 -0.94 3.76
N GLY A 45 15.79 -1.80 2.89
CA GLY A 45 15.98 -1.49 1.47
C GLY A 45 14.65 -1.25 0.76
N GLY A 46 13.62 -2.03 1.04
CA GLY A 46 12.30 -1.83 0.45
C GLY A 46 11.57 -0.58 0.97
N LEU A 47 11.96 -0.07 2.14
CA LEU A 47 11.42 1.17 2.72
C LEU A 47 12.29 2.40 2.42
N SER A 48 13.46 2.23 1.80
CA SER A 48 14.40 3.33 1.60
C SER A 48 13.93 4.25 0.46
N SER A 49 13.61 5.49 0.82
CA SER A 49 13.23 6.61 -0.07
C SER A 49 12.10 6.32 -1.08
N PRO A 50 10.83 6.25 -0.63
CA PRO A 50 9.68 6.15 -1.53
C PRO A 50 9.59 7.32 -2.52
N ASP A 51 10.01 8.52 -2.08
CA ASP A 51 10.09 9.77 -2.82
C ASP A 51 10.93 9.68 -4.12
N LYS A 52 11.86 8.73 -4.19
CA LYS A 52 12.74 8.56 -5.36
C LYS A 52 12.16 7.66 -6.45
N HIS A 53 11.01 7.02 -6.18
CA HIS A 53 10.38 6.04 -7.08
C HIS A 53 8.96 6.44 -7.47
N PHE A 54 8.62 7.75 -7.47
CA PHE A 54 7.25 8.21 -7.77
C PHE A 54 6.86 8.21 -9.25
N LYS A 55 7.75 7.85 -10.17
CA LYS A 55 7.52 7.92 -11.63
C LYS A 55 6.24 7.23 -12.10
N GLU A 56 5.85 6.17 -11.40
CA GLU A 56 4.68 5.36 -11.74
C GLU A 56 3.57 5.51 -10.71
N PHE A 57 3.63 6.55 -9.88
CA PHE A 57 2.68 6.80 -8.81
C PHE A 57 1.41 7.44 -9.38
N PRO A 58 0.26 6.74 -9.38
CA PRO A 58 -0.88 7.12 -10.19
C PRO A 58 -1.72 8.20 -9.49
N ILE A 59 -1.83 9.35 -10.13
CA ILE A 59 -2.66 10.48 -9.70
C ILE A 59 -3.51 10.94 -10.88
N ALA A 60 -4.81 11.07 -10.67
CA ALA A 60 -5.70 11.57 -11.72
C ALA A 60 -5.77 13.09 -11.70
N VAL A 61 -5.88 13.69 -12.87
CA VAL A 61 -6.20 15.11 -13.07
C VAL A 61 -7.44 15.19 -13.93
N ILE A 62 -8.46 15.87 -13.43
CA ILE A 62 -9.78 15.99 -14.02
C ILE A 62 -10.09 17.47 -14.19
N ASN A 63 -10.41 17.87 -15.42
CA ASN A 63 -10.83 19.22 -15.74
C ASN A 63 -12.30 19.23 -16.16
N GLU A 64 -13.19 19.70 -15.29
CA GLU A 64 -14.61 19.91 -15.58
C GLU A 64 -14.89 21.39 -15.93
N ASP A 65 -13.89 22.26 -15.93
CA ASP A 65 -14.06 23.70 -16.21
C ASP A 65 -14.71 23.93 -17.57
N GLU A 66 -15.84 24.64 -17.61
CA GLU A 66 -16.53 25.01 -18.85
C GLU A 66 -15.87 26.20 -19.55
N GLY A 67 -14.97 26.90 -18.85
CA GLY A 67 -14.41 28.17 -19.29
C GLY A 67 -15.28 29.36 -18.90
N ALA A 68 -14.74 30.55 -19.12
CA ALA A 68 -15.45 31.80 -18.89
C ALA A 68 -15.10 32.82 -19.95
N THR A 69 -15.97 33.82 -20.08
CA THR A 69 -15.69 34.98 -20.90
C THR A 69 -14.72 35.90 -20.17
N VAL A 70 -13.47 35.95 -20.64
CA VAL A 70 -12.42 36.80 -20.09
C VAL A 70 -12.38 38.12 -20.86
N PRO A 71 -12.43 39.27 -20.18
CA PRO A 71 -12.18 40.57 -20.80
C PRO A 71 -10.71 40.70 -21.20
N GLN A 72 -10.43 40.93 -22.48
CA GLN A 72 -9.08 41.19 -22.97
C GLN A 72 -8.71 42.68 -22.89
N ALA A 73 -7.41 42.96 -22.90
CA ALA A 73 -6.86 44.32 -22.81
C ALA A 73 -7.34 45.26 -23.93
N ASP A 74 -7.74 44.72 -25.08
CA ASP A 74 -8.29 45.45 -26.24
C ASP A 74 -9.82 45.71 -26.15
N GLY A 75 -10.47 45.23 -25.08
CA GLY A 75 -11.92 45.31 -24.89
C GLY A 75 -12.70 44.20 -25.60
N ALA A 76 -12.03 43.26 -26.27
CA ALA A 76 -12.65 42.06 -26.80
C ALA A 76 -12.99 41.08 -25.67
N LYS A 77 -14.03 40.28 -25.89
CA LYS A 77 -14.43 39.18 -25.01
C LYS A 77 -13.96 37.89 -25.64
N SER A 78 -13.04 37.18 -24.98
CA SER A 78 -12.57 35.87 -25.41
C SER A 78 -13.14 34.80 -24.49
N GLU A 79 -13.57 33.67 -25.05
CA GLU A 79 -13.81 32.50 -24.21
C GLU A 79 -12.48 31.81 -23.95
N GLU A 80 -12.10 31.77 -22.68
CA GLU A 80 -10.87 31.14 -22.23
C GLU A 80 -11.19 30.14 -21.13
N ASN A 81 -10.43 29.03 -21.11
CA ASN A 81 -10.56 27.97 -20.13
C ASN A 81 -9.29 27.95 -19.29
N LEU A 82 -9.34 28.70 -18.18
CA LEU A 82 -8.23 28.88 -17.25
C LEU A 82 -7.94 27.58 -16.48
N GLY A 83 -8.94 26.71 -16.31
CA GLY A 83 -8.77 25.38 -15.73
C GLY A 83 -7.88 24.49 -16.59
N LYS A 84 -8.07 24.51 -17.91
CA LYS A 84 -7.25 23.78 -18.87
C LYS A 84 -5.81 24.27 -18.86
N GLU A 85 -5.60 25.58 -18.75
CA GLU A 85 -4.25 26.13 -18.64
C GLU A 85 -3.56 25.73 -17.33
N LEU A 86 -4.27 25.77 -16.21
CA LEU A 86 -3.77 25.31 -14.92
C LEU A 86 -3.34 23.83 -15.00
N VAL A 87 -4.20 22.98 -15.55
CA VAL A 87 -3.94 21.55 -15.72
C VAL A 87 -2.76 21.31 -16.65
N GLN A 88 -2.69 22.00 -17.79
CA GLN A 88 -1.56 21.87 -18.72
C GLN A 88 -0.24 22.24 -18.05
N LYS A 89 -0.17 23.37 -17.32
CA LYS A 89 1.04 23.79 -16.60
C LYS A 89 1.45 22.79 -15.52
N PHE A 90 0.47 22.22 -14.81
CA PHE A 90 0.72 21.20 -13.79
C PHE A 90 1.26 19.90 -14.42
N VAL A 91 0.66 19.45 -15.53
CA VAL A 91 1.07 18.25 -16.27
C VAL A 91 2.46 18.42 -16.91
N ASP A 92 2.71 19.55 -17.57
CA ASP A 92 4.00 19.84 -18.21
C ASP A 92 5.15 19.81 -17.20
N LYS A 93 4.98 20.46 -16.04
CA LYS A 93 6.01 20.46 -14.98
C LYS A 93 6.22 19.09 -14.36
N ALA A 94 5.15 18.35 -14.10
CA ALA A 94 5.28 16.99 -13.56
C ALA A 94 6.04 16.05 -14.51
N ASN A 95 5.82 16.22 -15.82
CA ASN A 95 6.51 15.47 -16.87
C ASN A 95 7.98 15.90 -17.03
N GLU A 96 8.30 17.19 -16.94
CA GLU A 96 9.68 17.69 -17.01
C GLU A 96 10.55 17.16 -15.88
N GLU A 97 10.00 17.09 -14.67
CA GLU A 97 10.73 16.62 -13.50
C GLU A 97 10.76 15.08 -13.40
N ASP A 98 10.02 14.37 -14.26
CA ASP A 98 9.84 12.90 -14.27
C ASP A 98 9.52 12.39 -12.85
N LYS A 99 8.62 13.12 -12.17
CA LYS A 99 8.33 12.90 -10.75
C LYS A 99 7.08 12.08 -10.50
N ILE A 100 6.02 12.17 -11.29
CA ILE A 100 4.69 11.58 -10.98
C ILE A 100 4.01 11.08 -12.27
N ASP A 101 3.25 9.98 -12.20
CA ASP A 101 2.33 9.54 -13.26
C ASP A 101 0.99 10.29 -13.15
N LEU A 102 0.89 11.43 -13.83
CA LEU A 102 -0.36 12.19 -13.95
C LEU A 102 -1.20 11.66 -15.11
N ARG A 103 -2.42 11.24 -14.80
CA ARG A 103 -3.38 10.72 -15.77
C ARG A 103 -4.52 11.71 -15.95
N GLU A 104 -4.62 12.29 -17.13
CA GLU A 104 -5.80 13.05 -17.52
C GLU A 104 -6.97 12.08 -17.73
N LEU A 105 -7.98 12.17 -16.87
CA LEU A 105 -9.14 11.28 -16.87
C LEU A 105 -10.43 12.09 -16.81
N THR A 106 -11.52 11.49 -17.30
CA THR A 106 -12.87 12.00 -17.00
C THR A 106 -13.25 11.72 -15.55
N MET A 107 -14.20 12.46 -14.99
CA MET A 107 -14.68 12.20 -13.63
C MET A 107 -15.20 10.77 -13.44
N ASP A 108 -15.82 10.18 -14.45
CA ASP A 108 -16.34 8.81 -14.38
C ASP A 108 -15.21 7.77 -14.39
N GLU A 109 -14.19 7.94 -15.24
CA GLU A 109 -12.99 7.07 -15.23
C GLU A 109 -12.20 7.20 -13.92
N ALA A 110 -12.10 8.41 -13.38
CA ALA A 110 -11.44 8.66 -12.10
C ALA A 110 -12.18 7.97 -10.95
N LYS A 111 -13.51 8.05 -10.91
CA LYS A 111 -14.33 7.32 -9.93
C LYS A 111 -14.15 5.82 -10.05
N GLU A 112 -14.20 5.26 -11.27
CA GLU A 112 -14.01 3.83 -11.51
C GLU A 112 -12.64 3.35 -11.00
N GLN A 113 -11.56 4.11 -11.24
CA GLN A 113 -10.23 3.77 -10.75
C GLN A 113 -10.05 4.00 -9.24
N LEU A 114 -10.71 5.00 -8.65
CA LEU A 114 -10.76 5.21 -7.19
C LEU A 114 -11.53 4.08 -6.49
N ASP A 115 -12.66 3.66 -7.04
CA ASP A 115 -13.48 2.53 -6.54
C ASP A 115 -12.74 1.18 -6.68
N ARG A 116 -11.71 1.10 -7.53
CA ARG A 116 -10.80 -0.05 -7.62
C ARG A 116 -9.56 0.08 -6.74
N GLY A 117 -9.34 1.25 -6.13
CA GLY A 117 -8.15 1.58 -5.37
C GLY A 117 -6.88 1.55 -6.22
N GLU A 118 -6.99 1.92 -7.50
CA GLU A 118 -5.89 2.07 -8.45
C GLU A 118 -5.27 3.48 -8.42
N LEU A 119 -6.03 4.46 -7.91
CA LEU A 119 -5.60 5.84 -7.70
C LEU A 119 -5.45 6.13 -6.20
N TYR A 120 -4.44 6.94 -5.84
CA TYR A 120 -4.27 7.43 -4.47
C TYR A 120 -4.84 8.83 -4.26
N ALA A 121 -4.90 9.62 -5.33
CA ALA A 121 -5.53 10.93 -5.35
C ALA A 121 -6.07 11.29 -6.73
N ALA A 122 -7.05 12.20 -6.75
CA ALA A 122 -7.63 12.79 -7.94
C ALA A 122 -7.78 14.30 -7.74
N VAL A 123 -7.18 15.08 -8.63
CA VAL A 123 -7.25 16.54 -8.66
C VAL A 123 -8.42 16.94 -9.55
N VAL A 124 -9.43 17.61 -9.00
CA VAL A 124 -10.62 18.03 -9.73
C VAL A 124 -10.66 19.56 -9.81
N VAL A 125 -10.59 20.06 -11.04
CA VAL A 125 -10.89 21.45 -11.36
C VAL A 125 -12.39 21.56 -11.66
N PRO A 126 -13.17 22.30 -10.86
CA PRO A 126 -14.63 22.33 -10.98
C PRO A 126 -15.11 23.13 -12.19
N GLU A 127 -16.37 22.90 -12.61
CA GLU A 127 -17.05 23.60 -13.71
C GLU A 127 -17.06 25.13 -13.58
N THR A 128 -17.00 25.64 -12.34
CA THR A 128 -17.02 27.08 -12.04
C THR A 128 -15.65 27.72 -11.99
N PHE A 129 -14.56 26.96 -12.17
CA PHE A 129 -13.20 27.44 -11.92
C PHE A 129 -12.85 28.72 -12.69
N SER A 130 -13.09 28.74 -14.02
CA SER A 130 -12.83 29.95 -14.81
C SER A 130 -13.75 31.12 -14.40
N LYS A 131 -15.02 30.85 -14.09
CA LYS A 131 -16.00 31.86 -13.65
C LYS A 131 -15.60 32.48 -12.30
N ASP A 132 -15.13 31.66 -11.36
CA ASP A 132 -14.65 32.08 -10.04
C ASP A 132 -13.34 32.86 -10.15
N THR A 133 -12.47 32.48 -11.08
CA THR A 133 -11.21 33.20 -11.37
C THR A 133 -11.48 34.60 -11.96
N VAL A 134 -12.41 34.72 -12.91
CA VAL A 134 -12.84 36.03 -13.44
C VAL A 134 -13.50 36.86 -12.36
N SER A 135 -14.36 36.24 -11.53
CA SER A 135 -15.01 36.90 -10.40
C SER A 135 -13.99 37.39 -9.35
N LEU A 136 -12.87 36.68 -9.19
CA LEU A 136 -11.76 37.11 -8.34
C LEU A 136 -11.11 38.40 -8.87
N ILE A 137 -10.91 38.53 -10.19
CA ILE A 137 -10.38 39.75 -10.80
C ILE A 137 -11.38 40.90 -10.68
N GLU A 138 -12.64 40.69 -11.06
CA GLU A 138 -13.68 41.73 -10.97
C GLU A 138 -13.90 42.18 -9.51
N GLY A 139 -13.97 41.21 -8.60
CA GLY A 139 -14.07 41.46 -7.18
C GLY A 139 -12.88 42.21 -6.61
N SER A 140 -11.66 41.96 -7.12
CA SER A 140 -10.44 42.67 -6.70
C SER A 140 -10.46 44.17 -7.02
N LEU A 141 -11.26 44.57 -8.01
CA LEU A 141 -11.50 45.96 -8.39
C LEU A 141 -12.60 46.58 -7.52
N THR A 142 -13.57 45.79 -7.09
CA THR A 142 -14.57 46.23 -6.10
C THR A 142 -14.01 46.17 -4.67
N ARG A 143 -14.59 46.89 -3.71
CA ARG A 143 -14.15 46.80 -2.30
C ARG A 143 -14.56 45.48 -1.60
N ASP A 144 -15.21 44.58 -2.33
CA ASP A 144 -15.71 43.31 -1.81
C ASP A 144 -14.66 42.21 -1.97
N ASN A 145 -14.45 41.41 -0.92
CA ASN A 145 -13.57 40.25 -0.95
C ASN A 145 -14.18 39.19 -1.89
N ALA A 146 -13.56 38.94 -3.03
CA ALA A 146 -13.93 37.80 -3.87
C ALA A 146 -13.35 36.49 -3.33
N ALA A 147 -14.13 35.42 -3.48
CA ALA A 147 -13.72 34.07 -3.14
C ALA A 147 -12.63 33.59 -4.13
N ARG A 148 -11.65 32.87 -3.62
CA ARG A 148 -10.61 32.23 -4.44
C ARG A 148 -11.22 31.03 -5.17
N PRO A 149 -10.89 30.78 -6.45
CA PRO A 149 -11.26 29.54 -7.13
C PRO A 149 -10.70 28.33 -6.36
N GLU A 150 -11.55 27.34 -6.12
CA GLU A 150 -11.20 26.11 -5.37
C GLU A 150 -10.81 24.99 -6.34
N VAL A 151 -9.73 24.27 -6.02
CA VAL A 151 -9.39 22.98 -6.63
C VAL A 151 -9.49 21.91 -5.55
N THR A 152 -10.28 20.86 -5.81
CA THR A 152 -10.48 19.78 -4.84
C THR A 152 -9.51 18.64 -5.12
N VAL A 153 -8.75 18.22 -4.10
CA VAL A 153 -7.91 17.02 -4.13
C VAL A 153 -8.64 15.92 -3.37
N TYR A 154 -9.28 15.01 -4.11
CA TYR A 154 -9.83 13.80 -3.56
C TYR A 154 -8.70 12.83 -3.25
N THR A 155 -8.72 12.23 -2.08
CA THR A 155 -7.76 11.23 -1.65
C THR A 155 -8.46 9.93 -1.33
N ASP A 156 -7.78 8.79 -1.54
CA ASP A 156 -8.33 7.48 -1.18
C ASP A 156 -7.59 6.83 0.01
N PRO A 157 -8.04 7.05 1.25
CA PRO A 157 -7.51 6.38 2.43
C PRO A 157 -7.69 4.86 2.42
N GLN A 158 -8.63 4.30 1.65
CA GLN A 158 -8.86 2.86 1.53
C GLN A 158 -7.76 2.19 0.68
N ALA A 159 -7.19 2.90 -0.30
CA ALA A 159 -6.02 2.46 -1.05
C ALA A 159 -4.75 2.45 -0.20
N GLY A 160 -4.61 3.37 0.77
CA GLY A 160 -3.60 3.29 1.82
C GLY A 160 -3.11 4.65 2.34
N SER A 161 -3.02 4.78 3.67
CA SER A 161 -2.71 6.05 4.36
C SER A 161 -1.34 6.68 4.04
N LEU A 162 -0.30 5.88 3.75
CA LEU A 162 0.97 6.44 3.31
C LEU A 162 0.86 6.92 1.86
N GLY A 163 0.21 6.14 0.98
CA GLY A 163 -0.02 6.51 -0.42
C GLY A 163 -0.79 7.81 -0.55
N THR A 164 -1.86 7.99 0.22
CA THR A 164 -2.60 9.27 0.30
C THR A 164 -1.69 10.44 0.67
N ARG A 165 -0.86 10.31 1.70
CA ARG A 165 0.04 11.39 2.14
C ARG A 165 1.13 11.69 1.12
N LEU A 166 1.65 10.64 0.48
CA LEU A 166 2.59 10.73 -0.62
C LEU A 166 1.97 11.48 -1.81
N ALA A 167 0.72 11.16 -2.16
CA ALA A 167 -0.03 11.83 -3.22
C ALA A 167 -0.27 13.31 -2.92
N SER A 168 -0.81 13.64 -1.74
CA SER A 168 -1.04 15.04 -1.33
C SER A 168 0.26 15.85 -1.31
N GLY A 169 1.34 15.27 -0.75
CA GLY A 169 2.65 15.92 -0.71
C GLY A 169 3.29 16.14 -2.09
N ALA A 170 2.84 15.42 -3.10
CA ALA A 170 3.32 15.56 -4.49
C ALA A 170 2.44 16.54 -5.30
N VAL A 171 1.12 16.54 -5.06
CA VAL A 171 0.13 17.36 -5.78
C VAL A 171 0.11 18.80 -5.29
N GLU A 172 0.06 19.04 -3.98
CA GLU A 172 -0.11 20.38 -3.42
C GLU A 172 0.97 21.37 -3.88
N PRO A 173 2.28 21.03 -3.88
CA PRO A 173 3.31 21.94 -4.36
C PRO A 173 3.17 22.25 -5.85
N GLY A 174 2.79 21.25 -6.67
CA GLY A 174 2.64 21.43 -8.11
C GLY A 174 1.44 22.29 -8.48
N ILE A 175 0.30 22.15 -7.78
CA ILE A 175 -0.84 23.06 -7.94
C ILE A 175 -0.48 24.47 -7.47
N GLN A 176 0.23 24.63 -6.35
CA GLN A 176 0.68 25.95 -5.89
C GLN A 176 1.60 26.63 -6.92
N GLU A 177 2.47 25.87 -7.58
CA GLU A 177 3.34 26.40 -8.62
C GLU A 177 2.56 26.78 -9.89
N ALA A 178 1.60 25.96 -10.31
CA ALA A 178 0.69 26.28 -11.41
C ALA A 178 -0.19 27.50 -11.09
N SER A 179 -0.68 27.60 -9.85
CA SER A 179 -1.43 28.74 -9.32
C SER A 179 -0.62 30.03 -9.39
N LYS A 180 0.66 30.00 -8.99
CA LYS A 180 1.56 31.16 -9.12
C LYS A 180 1.76 31.59 -10.56
N ALA A 181 1.97 30.64 -11.47
CA ALA A 181 2.13 30.93 -12.89
C ALA A 181 0.85 31.50 -13.53
N LEU A 182 -0.33 31.05 -13.08
CA LEU A 182 -1.60 31.67 -13.46
C LEU A 182 -1.71 33.07 -12.84
N GLY A 183 -1.34 33.23 -11.57
CA GLY A 183 -1.40 34.48 -10.85
C GLY A 183 -0.52 35.59 -11.43
N GLU A 184 0.65 35.24 -11.98
CA GLU A 184 1.49 36.17 -12.75
C GLU A 184 0.74 36.73 -13.97
N GLN A 185 0.06 35.88 -14.74
CA GLN A 185 -0.75 36.31 -15.89
C GLN A 185 -1.96 37.15 -15.47
N LEU A 186 -2.66 36.75 -14.40
CA LEU A 186 -3.78 37.53 -13.88
C LEU A 186 -3.28 38.90 -13.43
N THR A 187 -2.13 38.99 -12.76
CA THR A 187 -1.53 40.25 -12.33
C THR A 187 -1.14 41.14 -13.52
N GLU A 188 -0.65 40.58 -14.62
CA GLU A 188 -0.40 41.32 -15.86
C GLU A 188 -1.70 41.85 -16.49
N SER A 189 -2.80 41.11 -16.39
CA SER A 189 -4.12 41.51 -16.90
C SER A 189 -4.81 42.61 -16.07
N VAL A 190 -4.41 42.81 -14.81
CA VAL A 190 -4.99 43.84 -13.93
C VAL A 190 -4.71 45.26 -14.43
N ALA A 191 -3.50 45.54 -14.90
CA ALA A 191 -3.13 46.90 -15.34
C ALA A 191 -4.04 47.45 -16.46
N PRO A 192 -4.29 46.71 -17.57
CA PRO A 192 -5.24 47.15 -18.59
C PRO A 192 -6.69 47.17 -18.07
N ALA A 193 -7.07 46.29 -17.14
CA ALA A 193 -8.40 46.32 -16.54
C ALA A 193 -8.63 47.56 -15.65
N GLU A 194 -7.64 47.97 -14.85
CA GLU A 194 -7.65 49.22 -14.09
C GLU A 194 -7.77 50.43 -15.02
N GLU A 195 -7.06 50.42 -16.15
CA GLU A 195 -7.12 51.49 -17.15
C GLU A 195 -8.48 51.55 -17.86
N GLN A 196 -9.07 50.40 -18.21
CA GLN A 196 -10.41 50.33 -18.78
C GLN A 196 -11.48 50.81 -17.79
N ALA A 197 -11.39 50.41 -16.52
CA ALA A 197 -12.29 50.88 -15.46
C ALA A 197 -12.16 52.40 -15.25
N TYR A 198 -10.93 52.93 -15.24
CA TYR A 198 -10.67 54.38 -15.21
C TYR A 198 -11.32 55.09 -16.39
N ASN A 199 -11.16 54.56 -17.61
CA ASN A 199 -11.72 55.14 -18.83
C ASN A 199 -13.26 55.11 -18.84
N GLN A 200 -13.88 54.04 -18.35
CA GLN A 200 -15.34 53.95 -18.21
C GLN A 200 -15.89 54.96 -17.19
N VAL A 201 -15.26 55.09 -16.03
CA VAL A 201 -15.63 56.09 -15.01
C VAL A 201 -15.45 57.50 -15.58
N LEU A 202 -14.34 57.75 -16.27
CA LEU A 202 -14.09 59.04 -16.93
C LEU A 202 -15.16 59.35 -17.99
N GLN A 203 -15.58 58.36 -18.76
CA GLN A 203 -16.61 58.53 -19.79
C GLN A 203 -17.99 58.80 -19.18
N GLN A 204 -18.40 58.04 -18.16
CA GLN A 204 -19.64 58.31 -17.42
C GLN A 204 -19.64 59.70 -16.77
N LEU A 205 -18.50 60.11 -16.18
CA LEU A 205 -18.35 61.45 -15.62
C LEU A 205 -18.48 62.53 -16.70
N LYS A 206 -17.83 62.35 -17.86
CA LYS A 206 -17.96 63.28 -19.00
C LYS A 206 -19.39 63.37 -19.53
N GLU A 207 -20.10 62.24 -19.66
CA GLU A 207 -21.50 62.19 -20.09
C GLU A 207 -22.42 62.90 -19.08
N SER A 208 -22.22 62.65 -17.78
CA SER A 208 -22.98 63.31 -16.72
C SER A 208 -22.73 64.83 -16.70
N GLN A 209 -21.48 65.26 -16.88
CA GLN A 209 -21.12 66.69 -16.97
C GLN A 209 -21.72 67.35 -18.22
N GLN A 210 -21.70 66.68 -19.38
CA GLN A 210 -22.31 67.18 -20.60
C GLN A 210 -23.84 67.32 -20.47
N ALA A 211 -24.52 66.33 -19.88
CA ALA A 211 -25.95 66.41 -19.61
C ALA A 211 -26.27 67.59 -18.67
N GLN A 212 -25.45 67.79 -17.64
CA GLN A 212 -25.60 68.90 -16.71
C GLN A 212 -25.31 70.26 -17.36
N GLN A 213 -24.32 70.35 -18.25
CA GLN A 213 -24.05 71.53 -19.06
C GLN A 213 -25.20 71.86 -20.01
N GLN A 214 -25.79 70.88 -20.69
CA GLN A 214 -26.95 71.11 -21.55
C GLN A 214 -28.15 71.65 -20.76
N GLN A 215 -28.36 71.17 -19.54
CA GLN A 215 -29.43 71.62 -18.66
C GLN A 215 -29.16 73.03 -18.08
N LEU A 216 -27.91 73.32 -17.74
CA LEU A 216 -27.45 74.67 -17.36
C LEU A 216 -27.60 75.66 -18.51
N GLN A 217 -27.24 75.28 -19.74
CA GLN A 217 -27.40 76.12 -20.93
C GLN A 217 -28.87 76.39 -21.26
N ARG A 218 -29.76 75.39 -21.15
CA ARG A 218 -31.21 75.60 -21.31
C ARG A 218 -31.77 76.56 -20.26
N SER A 219 -31.34 76.44 -19.01
CA SER A 219 -31.72 77.35 -17.92
C SER A 219 -31.14 78.76 -18.11
N ALA A 220 -29.89 78.87 -18.60
CA ALA A 220 -29.23 80.14 -18.88
C ALA A 220 -29.78 80.86 -20.12
N ALA A 221 -30.36 80.13 -21.08
CA ALA A 221 -31.08 80.72 -22.21
C ALA A 221 -32.42 81.37 -21.81
N GLN A 222 -33.00 80.95 -20.67
CA GLN A 222 -34.21 81.54 -20.10
C GLN A 222 -33.89 82.60 -19.02
N GLY A 223 -32.69 82.57 -18.45
CA GLY A 223 -32.18 83.56 -17.50
C GLY A 223 -31.56 84.78 -18.16
N GLY A 224 -31.55 85.92 -17.47
CA GLY A 224 -30.90 87.16 -17.95
C GLY A 224 -29.37 87.04 -18.09
N PRO A 225 -28.67 88.11 -18.50
CA PRO A 225 -27.23 88.12 -18.81
C PRO A 225 -26.32 87.60 -17.68
N GLN A 226 -26.75 87.77 -16.43
CA GLN A 226 -26.02 87.32 -15.23
C GLN A 226 -25.99 85.79 -15.11
N VAL A 227 -27.02 85.08 -15.57
CA VAL A 227 -27.10 83.62 -15.53
C VAL A 227 -26.20 82.99 -16.60
N GLN A 228 -26.03 83.67 -17.74
CA GLN A 228 -25.09 83.25 -18.78
C GLN A 228 -23.63 83.37 -18.33
N GLN A 229 -23.27 84.44 -17.61
CA GLN A 229 -21.94 84.59 -17.01
C GLN A 229 -21.68 83.53 -15.94
N PHE A 230 -22.67 83.24 -15.08
CA PHE A 230 -22.57 82.17 -14.09
C PHE A 230 -22.37 80.80 -14.75
N ALA A 231 -23.11 80.49 -15.82
CA ALA A 231 -22.94 79.25 -16.56
C ALA A 231 -21.53 79.11 -17.17
N GLN A 232 -20.97 80.18 -17.73
CA GLN A 232 -19.59 80.19 -18.23
C GLN A 232 -18.55 80.02 -17.11
N GLN A 233 -18.78 80.62 -15.94
CA GLN A 233 -17.87 80.50 -14.80
C GLN A 233 -17.89 79.09 -14.19
N VAL A 234 -19.05 78.45 -14.12
CA VAL A 234 -19.17 77.05 -13.70
C VAL A 234 -18.47 76.13 -14.69
N GLN A 235 -18.56 76.42 -15.99
CA GLN A 235 -17.92 75.62 -17.04
C GLN A 235 -16.39 75.67 -16.94
N GLN A 236 -15.80 76.86 -16.77
CA GLN A 236 -14.36 77.00 -16.52
C GLN A 236 -13.91 76.36 -15.20
N SER A 237 -14.75 76.38 -14.17
CA SER A 237 -14.42 75.79 -12.86
C SER A 237 -14.50 74.26 -12.85
N GLN A 238 -15.15 73.65 -13.84
CA GLN A 238 -15.32 72.20 -13.96
C GLN A 238 -14.35 71.54 -14.95
N GLU A 239 -13.61 72.32 -15.76
CA GLU A 239 -12.57 71.78 -16.65
C GLU A 239 -11.46 71.08 -15.83
N GLY A 240 -11.22 69.79 -16.11
CA GLY A 240 -10.25 68.94 -15.38
C GLY A 240 -10.78 68.29 -14.10
N SER A 241 -11.95 68.70 -13.58
CA SER A 241 -12.56 68.09 -12.39
C SER A 241 -12.93 66.63 -12.63
N ALA A 242 -13.40 66.28 -13.83
CA ALA A 242 -13.74 64.90 -14.19
C ALA A 242 -12.54 63.96 -14.10
N GLU A 243 -11.33 64.44 -14.43
CA GLU A 243 -10.10 63.63 -14.42
C GLU A 243 -9.59 63.41 -13.00
N GLN A 244 -9.70 64.42 -12.13
CA GLN A 244 -9.40 64.29 -10.70
C GLN A 244 -10.40 63.39 -9.98
N ILE A 245 -11.70 63.59 -10.23
CA ILE A 245 -12.78 62.77 -9.66
C ILE A 245 -12.67 61.32 -10.17
N ALA A 246 -12.38 61.11 -11.45
CA ALA A 246 -12.11 59.79 -11.99
C ALA A 246 -10.94 59.14 -11.25
N LYS A 247 -9.84 59.85 -11.00
CA LYS A 247 -8.66 59.29 -10.32
C LYS A 247 -8.94 58.90 -8.86
N GLU A 248 -9.84 59.60 -8.17
CA GLU A 248 -10.25 59.25 -6.80
C GLU A 248 -11.32 58.15 -6.73
N LEU A 249 -12.24 58.09 -7.70
CA LEU A 249 -13.30 57.07 -7.74
C LEU A 249 -12.88 55.79 -8.47
N SER A 250 -11.78 55.80 -9.22
CA SER A 250 -11.36 54.62 -9.96
C SER A 250 -11.04 53.48 -9.01
N PRO A 251 -11.61 52.28 -9.26
CA PRO A 251 -11.25 51.10 -8.49
C PRO A 251 -9.76 50.84 -8.67
N THR A 252 -9.04 50.77 -7.56
CA THR A 252 -7.63 50.37 -7.55
C THR A 252 -7.54 49.06 -6.79
N VAL A 253 -6.80 48.10 -7.33
CA VAL A 253 -6.68 46.79 -6.68
C VAL A 253 -5.92 46.97 -5.37
N SER A 254 -6.57 46.57 -4.27
CA SER A 254 -5.97 46.66 -2.94
C SER A 254 -4.70 45.81 -2.84
N SER A 255 -3.80 46.14 -1.90
CA SER A 255 -2.57 45.35 -1.68
C SER A 255 -2.86 43.89 -1.32
N VAL A 256 -3.95 43.64 -0.58
CA VAL A 256 -4.42 42.29 -0.22
C VAL A 256 -4.92 41.51 -1.43
N ALA A 257 -5.61 42.20 -2.35
CA ALA A 257 -6.07 41.60 -3.58
C ALA A 257 -4.89 41.32 -4.54
N LYS A 258 -3.88 42.19 -4.61
CA LYS A 258 -2.64 41.92 -5.36
C LYS A 258 -1.88 40.71 -4.81
N ASP A 259 -1.89 40.49 -3.50
CA ASP A 259 -1.26 39.31 -2.90
C ASP A 259 -2.06 38.03 -3.19
N THR A 260 -3.39 38.13 -3.15
CA THR A 260 -4.28 37.02 -3.50
C THR A 260 -4.17 36.66 -4.99
N LEU A 261 -3.98 37.62 -5.88
CA LEU A 261 -3.80 37.37 -7.31
C LEU A 261 -2.47 36.69 -7.64
N LYS A 262 -1.45 36.77 -6.79
CA LYS A 262 -0.18 36.04 -6.99
C LYS A 262 -0.31 34.54 -6.76
N ASP A 263 -1.28 34.12 -5.94
CA ASP A 263 -1.59 32.73 -5.66
C ASP A 263 -3.13 32.58 -5.54
N PRO A 264 -3.82 32.62 -6.69
CA PRO A 264 -5.27 32.75 -6.74
C PRO A 264 -6.00 31.46 -6.34
N VAL A 265 -5.39 30.29 -6.52
CA VAL A 265 -6.06 28.99 -6.32
C VAL A 265 -6.03 28.56 -4.85
N SER A 266 -7.18 28.17 -4.32
CA SER A 266 -7.30 27.51 -3.02
C SER A 266 -7.39 25.99 -3.19
N VAL A 267 -6.48 25.24 -2.59
CA VAL A 267 -6.49 23.77 -2.64
C VAL A 267 -7.22 23.23 -1.41
N VAL A 268 -8.24 22.39 -1.63
CA VAL A 268 -9.00 21.74 -0.56
C VAL A 268 -8.89 20.23 -0.71
N SER A 269 -8.40 19.55 0.34
CA SER A 269 -8.32 18.08 0.35
C SER A 269 -9.55 17.46 1.00
N LYS A 270 -10.13 16.46 0.34
CA LYS A 270 -11.28 15.69 0.83
C LYS A 270 -10.99 14.19 0.67
N ALA A 271 -11.45 13.37 1.60
CA ALA A 271 -11.45 11.91 1.38
C ALA A 271 -12.56 11.60 0.36
N TYR A 272 -12.25 10.76 -0.63
CA TYR A 272 -13.23 10.29 -1.61
C TYR A 272 -14.28 9.40 -0.95
N ASN A 273 -13.83 8.43 -0.15
CA ASN A 273 -14.66 7.62 0.72
C ASN A 273 -14.17 7.72 2.17
N ASP A 274 -15.09 8.02 3.09
CA ASP A 274 -14.78 8.02 4.51
C ASP A 274 -14.50 6.60 5.01
N LEU A 275 -13.53 6.48 5.92
CA LEU A 275 -13.21 5.20 6.55
C LEU A 275 -14.07 5.00 7.79
N PRO A 276 -14.72 3.83 7.94
CA PRO A 276 -15.37 3.47 9.20
C PRO A 276 -14.38 3.46 10.37
N GLU A 277 -14.89 3.68 11.57
CA GLU A 277 -14.13 3.46 12.80
C GLU A 277 -13.63 2.00 12.89
N GLY A 278 -12.52 1.78 13.61
CA GLY A 278 -11.94 0.43 13.76
C GLY A 278 -11.13 -0.07 12.56
N THR A 279 -10.94 0.73 11.51
CA THR A 279 -10.17 0.35 10.30
C THR A 279 -8.67 0.69 10.36
N ALA A 280 -8.24 1.43 11.39
CA ALA A 280 -6.87 1.93 11.57
C ALA A 280 -6.35 2.71 10.35
N LEU A 281 -7.14 3.67 9.84
CA LEU A 281 -6.80 4.46 8.64
C LEU A 281 -6.56 3.56 7.40
N GLY A 282 -7.42 2.54 7.22
CA GLY A 282 -7.31 1.56 6.13
C GLY A 282 -6.29 0.44 6.37
N MET A 283 -5.46 0.51 7.42
CA MET A 283 -4.40 -0.47 7.67
C MET A 283 -4.90 -1.81 8.23
N SER A 284 -6.16 -1.93 8.63
CA SER A 284 -6.72 -3.18 9.16
C SER A 284 -6.63 -4.34 8.15
N ALA A 285 -6.82 -4.10 6.85
CA ALA A 285 -6.64 -5.12 5.81
C ALA A 285 -5.21 -5.68 5.78
N PHE A 286 -4.20 -4.81 5.95
CA PHE A 286 -2.80 -5.20 6.03
C PHE A 286 -2.50 -6.04 7.26
N TYR A 287 -2.92 -5.58 8.45
CA TYR A 287 -2.69 -6.31 9.69
C TYR A 287 -3.38 -7.67 9.68
N TYR A 288 -4.62 -7.74 9.17
CA TYR A 288 -5.32 -9.01 9.00
C TYR A 288 -4.58 -9.96 8.05
N SER A 289 -4.04 -9.44 6.96
CA SER A 289 -3.24 -10.22 5.99
C SER A 289 -1.94 -10.77 6.60
N ILE A 290 -1.24 -9.97 7.42
CA ILE A 290 -0.08 -10.45 8.18
C ILE A 290 -0.49 -11.55 9.14
N LEU A 291 -1.61 -11.40 9.85
CA LEU A 291 -2.08 -12.44 10.78
C LEU A 291 -2.33 -13.76 10.05
N LEU A 292 -2.98 -13.72 8.89
CA LEU A 292 -3.19 -14.91 8.05
C LEU A 292 -1.87 -15.55 7.61
N LEU A 293 -0.91 -14.73 7.17
CA LEU A 293 0.43 -15.19 6.79
C LEU A 293 1.15 -15.84 7.99
N VAL A 294 1.14 -15.18 9.16
CA VAL A 294 1.80 -15.65 10.37
C VAL A 294 1.19 -16.96 10.86
N VAL A 295 -0.13 -17.09 10.87
CA VAL A 295 -0.82 -18.33 11.26
C VAL A 295 -0.52 -19.44 10.23
N GLY A 296 -0.55 -19.11 8.93
CA GLY A 296 -0.13 -20.00 7.85
C GLY A 296 1.29 -20.53 8.04
N PHE A 297 2.25 -19.64 8.28
CA PHE A 297 3.66 -19.96 8.43
C PHE A 297 3.98 -20.67 9.73
N SER A 298 3.72 -20.03 10.87
CA SER A 298 4.03 -20.58 12.19
C SER A 298 3.25 -21.85 12.48
N GLY A 299 1.98 -21.91 12.08
CA GLY A 299 1.16 -23.11 12.21
C GLY A 299 1.70 -24.27 11.38
N SER A 300 2.23 -24.02 10.18
CA SER A 300 2.84 -25.06 9.35
C SER A 300 4.16 -25.58 9.91
N VAL A 301 4.99 -24.70 10.48
CA VAL A 301 6.23 -25.11 11.16
C VAL A 301 5.89 -25.93 12.41
N ALA A 302 4.94 -25.47 13.23
CA ALA A 302 4.49 -26.20 14.42
C ALA A 302 3.91 -27.57 14.05
N LEU A 303 3.02 -27.63 13.05
CA LEU A 303 2.45 -28.86 12.53
C LEU A 303 3.54 -29.80 12.02
N ASN A 304 4.55 -29.28 11.29
CA ASN A 304 5.67 -30.09 10.83
C ASN A 304 6.42 -30.74 12.00
N LEU A 305 6.77 -29.97 13.03
CA LEU A 305 7.49 -30.46 14.22
C LEU A 305 6.66 -31.48 15.01
N LEU A 306 5.38 -31.20 15.24
CA LEU A 306 4.48 -32.09 15.98
C LEU A 306 4.27 -33.41 15.25
N MET A 307 4.05 -33.36 13.94
CA MET A 307 3.85 -34.56 13.14
C MET A 307 5.14 -35.36 12.94
N ASP A 308 6.29 -34.70 12.74
CA ASP A 308 7.59 -35.39 12.67
C ASP A 308 7.93 -36.09 14.00
N GLY A 309 7.61 -35.44 15.15
CA GLY A 309 7.74 -36.05 16.46
C GLY A 309 6.84 -37.28 16.65
N ARG A 310 5.58 -37.20 16.19
CA ARG A 310 4.63 -38.32 16.23
C ARG A 310 4.99 -39.47 15.27
N MET A 311 5.65 -39.16 14.14
CA MET A 311 6.16 -40.16 13.18
C MET A 311 7.49 -40.79 13.62
N GLY A 312 8.04 -40.42 14.78
CA GLY A 312 9.30 -40.94 15.31
C GLY A 312 10.55 -40.41 14.61
N MET A 313 10.43 -39.35 13.81
CA MET A 313 11.55 -38.72 13.10
C MET A 313 12.42 -37.84 14.01
N SER A 314 11.81 -37.32 15.09
CA SER A 314 12.45 -36.63 16.20
C SER A 314 11.75 -37.05 17.51
N PRO A 315 12.40 -36.87 18.67
CA PRO A 315 11.70 -37.02 19.95
C PRO A 315 10.47 -36.09 20.00
N PHE A 316 9.36 -36.59 20.52
CA PHE A 316 8.20 -35.75 20.80
C PHE A 316 8.36 -35.14 22.19
N GLU A 317 8.50 -33.81 22.23
CA GLU A 317 8.67 -33.04 23.45
C GLU A 317 7.54 -32.00 23.57
N MET A 318 6.75 -32.10 24.64
CA MET A 318 5.73 -31.10 24.98
C MET A 318 5.76 -30.86 26.49
N GLY A 319 6.48 -29.82 26.92
CA GLY A 319 6.68 -29.54 28.34
C GLY A 319 7.32 -30.73 29.08
N PRO A 320 6.68 -31.33 30.10
CA PRO A 320 7.23 -32.47 30.83
C PRO A 320 7.11 -33.81 30.07
N PHE A 321 6.37 -33.86 28.96
CA PHE A 321 6.15 -35.08 28.20
C PHE A 321 7.26 -35.29 27.18
N PHE A 322 8.10 -36.30 27.40
CA PHE A 322 9.11 -36.78 26.46
C PHE A 322 8.74 -38.20 26.01
N LYS A 323 8.55 -38.40 24.70
CA LYS A 323 8.22 -39.72 24.16
C LYS A 323 8.88 -39.96 22.81
N ASP A 324 9.61 -41.06 22.71
CA ASP A 324 10.15 -41.56 21.45
C ASP A 324 9.14 -42.51 20.80
N TYR A 325 8.55 -42.07 19.70
CA TYR A 325 7.64 -42.90 18.90
C TYR A 325 8.43 -43.82 17.95
N PRO A 326 7.91 -45.02 17.63
CA PRO A 326 8.50 -45.86 16.60
C PRO A 326 8.49 -45.13 15.26
N ARG A 327 9.58 -45.26 14.50
CA ARG A 327 9.77 -44.59 13.22
C ARG A 327 8.79 -45.12 12.18
N ALA A 328 7.98 -44.22 11.61
CA ALA A 328 7.15 -44.51 10.46
C ALA A 328 7.97 -44.31 9.17
N VAL A 329 8.03 -45.33 8.30
CA VAL A 329 8.66 -45.23 6.98
C VAL A 329 7.59 -44.85 5.96
N LEU A 330 7.46 -43.55 5.70
CA LEU A 330 6.52 -43.01 4.71
C LEU A 330 7.28 -42.38 3.55
N PRO A 331 6.79 -42.50 2.30
CA PRO A 331 7.28 -41.68 1.20
C PRO A 331 7.11 -40.19 1.53
N ARG A 332 8.10 -39.36 1.19
CA ARG A 332 8.07 -37.91 1.44
C ARG A 332 6.84 -37.22 0.83
N PRO A 333 6.40 -37.54 -0.40
CA PRO A 333 5.19 -36.93 -0.96
C PRO A 333 3.94 -37.22 -0.12
N VAL A 334 3.84 -38.43 0.44
CA VAL A 334 2.72 -38.83 1.31
C VAL A 334 2.77 -38.07 2.63
N GLY A 335 3.96 -37.98 3.24
CA GLY A 335 4.15 -37.18 4.46
C GLY A 335 3.83 -35.70 4.26
N PHE A 336 4.22 -35.13 3.10
CA PHE A 336 3.89 -33.76 2.72
C PHE A 336 2.38 -33.55 2.56
N LEU A 337 1.71 -34.37 1.74
CA LEU A 337 0.26 -34.26 1.53
C LEU A 337 -0.54 -34.45 2.81
N MET A 338 -0.15 -35.41 3.64
CA MET A 338 -0.83 -35.66 4.92
C MET A 338 -0.73 -34.44 5.85
N LYS A 339 0.45 -33.82 5.94
CA LYS A 339 0.66 -32.59 6.71
C LYS A 339 -0.17 -31.43 6.17
N TRP A 340 -0.12 -31.23 4.86
CA TRP A 340 -0.85 -30.14 4.22
C TRP A 340 -2.37 -30.31 4.35
N LEU A 341 -2.92 -31.51 4.11
CA LEU A 341 -4.35 -31.77 4.25
C LEU A 341 -4.82 -31.58 5.70
N THR A 342 -4.01 -32.00 6.68
CA THR A 342 -4.29 -31.75 8.10
C THR A 342 -4.36 -30.24 8.37
N PHE A 343 -3.45 -29.46 7.78
CA PHE A 343 -3.46 -28.01 7.90
C PHE A 343 -4.71 -27.39 7.24
N VAL A 344 -5.07 -27.79 6.02
CA VAL A 344 -6.24 -27.28 5.30
C VAL A 344 -7.53 -27.45 6.11
N VAL A 345 -7.71 -28.61 6.74
CA VAL A 345 -8.87 -28.89 7.59
C VAL A 345 -8.85 -28.01 8.85
N ALA A 346 -7.69 -27.81 9.47
CA ALA A 346 -7.54 -26.94 10.64
C ALA A 346 -7.67 -25.45 10.31
N ALA A 347 -7.31 -25.04 9.10
CA ALA A 347 -7.33 -23.65 8.65
C ALA A 347 -8.75 -23.09 8.49
N ALA A 348 -9.74 -23.93 8.18
CA ALA A 348 -11.13 -23.50 8.06
C ALA A 348 -11.70 -22.95 9.39
N PRO A 349 -11.73 -23.70 10.51
CA PRO A 349 -12.20 -23.16 11.78
C PRO A 349 -11.28 -22.05 12.30
N ALA A 350 -9.96 -22.10 12.01
CA ALA A 350 -9.05 -21.01 12.36
C ALA A 350 -9.43 -19.69 11.65
N SER A 351 -9.74 -19.73 10.36
CA SER A 351 -10.14 -18.54 9.59
C SER A 351 -11.44 -17.95 10.12
N ALA A 352 -12.43 -18.81 10.40
CA ALA A 352 -13.69 -18.38 10.98
C ALA A 352 -13.51 -17.73 12.35
N LEU A 353 -12.66 -18.33 13.22
CA LEU A 353 -12.36 -17.79 14.54
C LEU A 353 -11.60 -16.46 14.45
N MET A 354 -10.62 -16.34 13.55
CA MET A 354 -9.89 -15.10 13.33
C MET A 354 -10.80 -13.97 12.85
N MET A 355 -11.71 -14.26 11.91
CA MET A 355 -12.72 -13.29 11.46
C MET A 355 -13.66 -12.90 12.60
N TRP A 356 -14.12 -13.87 13.41
CA TRP A 356 -14.96 -13.59 14.58
C TRP A 356 -14.25 -12.69 15.59
N VAL A 357 -12.98 -12.98 15.92
CA VAL A 357 -12.18 -12.12 16.80
C VAL A 357 -11.99 -10.74 16.21
N ALA A 358 -11.71 -10.61 14.91
CA ALA A 358 -11.57 -9.33 14.22
C ALA A 358 -12.85 -8.48 14.36
N SER A 359 -14.02 -9.09 14.10
CA SER A 359 -15.31 -8.43 14.30
C SER A 359 -15.56 -8.07 15.77
N ALA A 360 -15.19 -8.94 16.71
CA ALA A 360 -15.37 -8.71 18.15
C ALA A 360 -14.53 -7.55 18.70
N VAL A 361 -13.37 -7.26 18.09
CA VAL A 361 -12.54 -6.09 18.44
C VAL A 361 -12.95 -4.81 17.71
N GLY A 362 -14.04 -4.84 16.93
CA GLY A 362 -14.61 -3.67 16.26
C GLY A 362 -14.11 -3.41 14.83
N MET A 363 -13.40 -4.36 14.21
CA MET A 363 -13.04 -4.24 12.79
C MET A 363 -14.27 -4.50 11.92
N PRO A 364 -14.63 -3.60 10.97
CA PRO A 364 -15.75 -3.84 10.06
C PRO A 364 -15.42 -4.96 9.07
N VAL A 365 -16.36 -5.89 8.89
CA VAL A 365 -16.22 -7.03 7.97
C VAL A 365 -17.50 -7.15 7.12
N PRO A 366 -17.67 -6.32 6.06
CA PRO A 366 -18.89 -6.29 5.26
C PRO A 366 -19.15 -7.63 4.55
N HIS A 367 -18.11 -8.19 3.93
CA HIS A 367 -18.19 -9.46 3.18
C HIS A 367 -17.70 -10.66 3.99
N GLY A 368 -18.33 -10.92 5.14
CA GLY A 368 -17.87 -11.95 6.10
C GLY A 368 -17.58 -13.32 5.48
N PHE A 369 -18.52 -13.87 4.68
CA PHE A 369 -18.30 -15.18 4.05
C PHE A 369 -17.09 -15.19 3.09
N LEU A 370 -16.89 -14.12 2.33
CA LEU A 370 -15.78 -14.00 1.40
C LEU A 370 -14.45 -13.82 2.16
N VAL A 371 -14.41 -12.99 3.21
CA VAL A 371 -13.23 -12.83 4.07
C VAL A 371 -12.83 -14.17 4.73
N PHE A 372 -13.81 -14.98 5.15
CA PHE A 372 -13.56 -16.35 5.62
C PHE A 372 -12.94 -17.23 4.53
N LEU A 373 -13.50 -17.25 3.31
CA LEU A 373 -12.94 -18.05 2.21
C LEU A 373 -11.53 -17.61 1.82
N LEU A 374 -11.29 -16.30 1.76
CA LEU A 374 -9.97 -15.73 1.50
C LEU A 374 -8.97 -16.10 2.59
N GLY A 375 -9.36 -16.00 3.87
CA GLY A 375 -8.51 -16.40 4.98
C GLY A 375 -8.16 -17.89 4.95
N TRP A 376 -9.12 -18.74 4.62
CA TRP A 376 -8.90 -20.17 4.47
C TRP A 376 -7.96 -20.51 3.30
N LEU A 377 -8.18 -19.88 2.13
CA LEU A 377 -7.32 -20.04 0.96
C LEU A 377 -5.90 -19.54 1.23
N ALA A 378 -5.77 -18.34 1.80
CA ALA A 378 -4.50 -17.72 2.15
C ALA A 378 -3.65 -18.63 3.05
N MET A 379 -4.22 -19.08 4.17
CA MET A 379 -3.52 -19.96 5.11
C MET A 379 -3.15 -21.31 4.47
N SER A 380 -4.05 -21.88 3.65
CA SER A 380 -3.80 -23.15 2.96
C SER A 380 -2.69 -23.04 1.91
N ALA A 381 -2.64 -21.94 1.16
CA ALA A 381 -1.59 -21.64 0.18
C ALA A 381 -0.24 -21.41 0.86
N VAL A 382 -0.20 -20.55 1.89
CA VAL A 382 1.02 -20.32 2.70
C VAL A 382 1.54 -21.62 3.29
N SER A 383 0.63 -22.48 3.81
CA SER A 383 1.02 -23.77 4.34
C SER A 383 1.65 -24.69 3.31
N ALA A 384 1.08 -24.76 2.09
CA ALA A 384 1.65 -25.55 1.01
C ALA A 384 3.08 -25.10 0.68
N ILE A 385 3.31 -23.79 0.57
CA ILE A 385 4.63 -23.21 0.28
C ILE A 385 5.63 -23.60 1.37
N VAL A 386 5.27 -23.41 2.64
CA VAL A 386 6.13 -23.70 3.78
C VAL A 386 6.49 -25.18 3.84
N LEU A 387 5.48 -26.05 3.74
CA LEU A 387 5.68 -27.50 3.79
C LEU A 387 6.45 -27.99 2.55
N ALA A 388 6.32 -27.36 1.39
CA ALA A 388 7.06 -27.72 0.18
C ALA A 388 8.55 -27.35 0.33
N LEU A 389 8.85 -26.15 0.82
CA LEU A 389 10.21 -25.72 1.12
C LEU A 389 10.86 -26.60 2.18
N ILE A 390 10.12 -27.01 3.22
CA ILE A 390 10.61 -27.97 4.23
C ILE A 390 10.80 -29.37 3.63
N ALA A 391 9.91 -29.83 2.75
CA ALA A 391 10.02 -31.15 2.12
C ALA A 391 11.29 -31.26 1.24
N VAL A 392 11.63 -30.17 0.54
CA VAL A 392 12.81 -30.08 -0.34
C VAL A 392 14.09 -29.77 0.45
N GLY A 393 14.06 -28.75 1.31
CA GLY A 393 15.23 -28.17 1.98
C GLY A 393 15.45 -28.64 3.43
N GLY A 394 14.52 -29.38 4.03
CA GLY A 394 14.58 -29.75 5.45
C GLY A 394 14.63 -28.51 6.36
N SER A 395 15.55 -28.50 7.33
CA SER A 395 15.70 -27.37 8.25
C SER A 395 16.13 -26.06 7.57
N VAL A 396 16.90 -26.14 6.48
CA VAL A 396 17.25 -24.96 5.67
C VAL A 396 16.00 -24.37 5.01
N GLY A 397 15.05 -25.22 4.63
CA GLY A 397 13.76 -24.80 4.10
C GLY A 397 12.99 -23.87 5.04
N MET A 398 13.08 -24.09 6.36
CA MET A 398 12.46 -23.20 7.35
C MET A 398 13.08 -21.80 7.35
N LEU A 399 14.41 -21.69 7.20
CA LEU A 399 15.10 -20.40 7.11
C LEU A 399 14.75 -19.67 5.81
N LEU A 400 14.64 -20.42 4.70
CA LEU A 400 14.21 -19.87 3.41
C LEU A 400 12.78 -19.34 3.48
N CYS A 401 11.88 -20.01 4.21
CA CYS A 401 10.52 -19.52 4.43
C CYS A 401 10.51 -18.15 5.12
N LEU A 402 11.37 -17.94 6.11
CA LEU A 402 11.47 -16.65 6.81
C LEU A 402 11.94 -15.55 5.85
N ILE A 403 12.98 -15.80 5.05
CA ILE A 403 13.50 -14.82 4.10
C ILE A 403 12.43 -14.48 3.05
N TYR A 404 11.83 -15.50 2.43
CA TYR A 404 10.83 -15.34 1.39
C TYR A 404 9.55 -14.70 1.95
N LEU A 405 8.84 -15.38 2.85
CA LEU A 405 7.51 -14.94 3.28
C LEU A 405 7.51 -13.67 4.12
N VAL A 406 8.54 -13.45 4.94
CA VAL A 406 8.55 -12.35 5.91
C VAL A 406 9.39 -11.18 5.41
N PHE A 407 10.66 -11.41 5.05
CA PHE A 407 11.55 -10.31 4.68
C PHE A 407 11.32 -9.79 3.25
N MET A 408 11.05 -10.67 2.29
CA MET A 408 10.67 -10.26 0.93
C MET A 408 9.18 -9.92 0.84
N GLY A 409 8.34 -10.63 1.59
CA GLY A 409 6.89 -10.40 1.59
C GLY A 409 6.46 -9.00 2.02
N LEU A 410 7.02 -8.44 3.10
CA LEU A 410 6.51 -7.17 3.65
C LEU A 410 6.66 -5.97 2.72
N PRO A 411 7.85 -5.70 2.15
CA PRO A 411 8.00 -4.56 1.24
C PRO A 411 7.30 -4.78 -0.11
N SER A 412 7.13 -6.04 -0.53
CA SER A 412 6.48 -6.38 -1.79
C SER A 412 4.96 -6.50 -1.68
N ALA A 413 4.39 -6.40 -0.46
CA ALA A 413 2.96 -6.51 -0.25
C ALA A 413 2.17 -5.34 -0.89
N GLY A 414 2.81 -4.17 -1.04
CA GLY A 414 2.15 -2.95 -1.53
C GLY A 414 1.22 -2.30 -0.50
N ALA A 415 1.34 -2.68 0.78
CA ALA A 415 0.37 -2.35 1.81
C ALA A 415 0.73 -1.12 2.67
N VAL A 416 1.98 -1.06 3.14
CA VAL A 416 2.48 0.11 3.90
C VAL A 416 3.00 1.16 2.93
N VAL A 417 3.83 0.74 2.00
CA VAL A 417 4.33 1.56 0.90
C VAL A 417 3.64 1.06 -0.37
N PRO A 418 2.99 1.95 -1.15
CA PRO A 418 2.47 1.63 -2.47
C PRO A 418 3.49 0.90 -3.33
N LEU A 419 3.05 -0.10 -4.09
CA LEU A 419 3.94 -0.92 -4.90
C LEU A 419 4.66 -0.11 -5.99
N GLN A 420 4.09 1.03 -6.37
CA GLN A 420 4.64 1.98 -7.32
C GLN A 420 5.79 2.79 -6.73
N ALA A 421 5.82 2.97 -5.40
CA ALA A 421 6.82 3.78 -4.69
C ALA A 421 7.94 2.95 -4.03
N VAL A 422 7.98 1.63 -4.26
CA VAL A 422 9.10 0.77 -3.82
C VAL A 422 10.12 0.58 -4.94
N PRO A 423 11.39 0.24 -4.62
CA PRO A 423 12.39 -0.06 -5.65
C PRO A 423 11.93 -1.18 -6.60
N GLU A 424 12.35 -1.10 -7.87
CA GLU A 424 11.93 -2.02 -8.95
C GLU A 424 12.10 -3.50 -8.59
N PHE A 425 13.14 -3.84 -7.83
CA PHE A 425 13.35 -5.20 -7.31
C PHE A 425 12.14 -5.73 -6.54
N PHE A 426 11.55 -4.96 -5.62
CA PHE A 426 10.41 -5.38 -4.81
C PHE A 426 9.12 -5.46 -5.62
N ARG A 427 8.97 -4.55 -6.58
CA ARG A 427 7.86 -4.58 -7.54
C ARG A 427 7.91 -5.84 -8.42
N ALA A 428 9.10 -6.24 -8.87
CA ALA A 428 9.27 -7.41 -9.72
C ALA A 428 8.98 -8.74 -9.00
N ILE A 429 9.24 -8.81 -7.68
CA ILE A 429 8.97 -10.02 -6.88
C ILE A 429 7.54 -10.08 -6.32
N ALA A 430 6.83 -8.95 -6.25
CA ALA A 430 5.47 -8.86 -5.69
C ALA A 430 4.49 -9.91 -6.26
N PRO A 431 4.45 -10.20 -7.58
CA PRO A 431 3.57 -11.22 -8.13
C PRO A 431 3.86 -12.64 -7.61
N PHE A 432 5.06 -12.88 -7.09
CA PHE A 432 5.49 -14.16 -6.53
C PHE A 432 5.42 -14.18 -5.00
N GLU A 433 4.96 -13.12 -4.34
CA GLU A 433 4.85 -13.04 -2.89
C GLU A 433 3.41 -13.31 -2.44
N PRO A 434 3.17 -14.28 -1.53
CA PRO A 434 1.80 -14.60 -1.14
C PRO A 434 1.19 -13.46 -0.33
N LEU A 435 1.97 -12.72 0.45
CA LEU A 435 1.46 -11.60 1.24
C LEU A 435 0.86 -10.50 0.35
N HIS A 436 1.41 -10.25 -0.84
CA HIS A 436 0.86 -9.33 -1.82
C HIS A 436 -0.57 -9.74 -2.25
N HIS A 437 -0.75 -11.02 -2.58
CA HIS A 437 -2.04 -11.55 -3.01
C HIS A 437 -3.06 -11.64 -1.87
N ILE A 438 -2.62 -11.97 -0.66
CA ILE A 438 -3.47 -11.95 0.55
C ILE A 438 -3.95 -10.53 0.79
N PHE A 439 -3.03 -9.56 0.81
CA PHE A 439 -3.37 -8.16 1.03
C PHE A 439 -4.34 -7.63 -0.02
N SER A 440 -4.03 -7.82 -1.30
CA SER A 440 -4.85 -7.32 -2.41
C SER A 440 -6.29 -7.85 -2.36
N SER A 441 -6.46 -9.16 -2.15
CA SER A 441 -7.78 -9.79 -2.06
C SER A 441 -8.55 -9.43 -0.79
N VAL A 442 -7.90 -9.42 0.37
CA VAL A 442 -8.52 -9.04 1.65
C VAL A 442 -8.91 -7.56 1.65
N ARG A 443 -8.06 -6.68 1.12
CA ARG A 443 -8.35 -5.24 1.00
C ARG A 443 -9.57 -5.00 0.12
N SER A 444 -9.66 -5.67 -1.04
CA SER A 444 -10.84 -5.59 -1.91
C SER A 444 -12.12 -6.02 -1.18
N ALA A 445 -12.07 -7.13 -0.43
CA ALA A 445 -13.21 -7.64 0.33
C ALA A 445 -13.69 -6.69 1.45
N LEU A 446 -12.75 -5.97 2.07
CA LEU A 446 -13.03 -5.12 3.22
C LEU A 446 -13.42 -3.69 2.86
N PHE A 447 -12.85 -3.13 1.79
CA PHE A 447 -13.00 -1.71 1.46
C PHE A 447 -13.61 -1.44 0.09
N PHE A 448 -13.29 -2.25 -0.92
CA PHE A 448 -13.70 -1.99 -2.31
C PHE A 448 -14.86 -2.89 -2.77
N ASP A 449 -15.83 -3.10 -1.89
CA ASP A 449 -17.07 -3.85 -2.15
C ASP A 449 -16.89 -5.23 -2.83
N ALA A 450 -15.73 -5.88 -2.62
CA ALA A 450 -15.34 -7.11 -3.31
C ALA A 450 -15.37 -7.02 -4.87
N ILE A 451 -15.11 -5.83 -5.42
CA ILE A 451 -14.98 -5.61 -6.86
C ILE A 451 -13.84 -6.50 -7.41
N PRO A 452 -14.10 -7.35 -8.42
CA PRO A 452 -13.14 -8.30 -8.98
C PRO A 452 -11.82 -7.65 -9.41
N GLU A 453 -11.90 -6.45 -9.99
CA GLU A 453 -10.79 -5.67 -10.54
C GLU A 453 -9.97 -4.96 -9.45
N ALA A 454 -10.53 -4.71 -8.26
CA ALA A 454 -9.86 -4.03 -7.14
C ALA A 454 -8.77 -4.87 -6.44
N GLY A 455 -8.35 -5.97 -7.08
CA GLY A 455 -7.33 -6.90 -6.58
C GLY A 455 -7.87 -8.25 -6.08
N LEU A 456 -9.19 -8.43 -6.01
CA LEU A 456 -9.79 -9.70 -5.59
C LEU A 456 -9.43 -10.84 -6.54
N THR A 457 -9.62 -10.65 -7.85
CA THR A 457 -9.36 -11.67 -8.86
C THR A 457 -7.88 -12.01 -8.92
N THR A 458 -7.02 -10.98 -8.98
CA THR A 458 -5.57 -11.15 -9.02
C THR A 458 -5.06 -11.88 -7.78
N GLY A 459 -5.56 -11.52 -6.58
CA GLY A 459 -5.17 -12.16 -5.33
C GLY A 459 -5.62 -13.62 -5.24
N VAL A 460 -6.86 -13.93 -5.62
CA VAL A 460 -7.39 -15.31 -5.60
C VAL A 460 -6.66 -16.19 -6.62
N ILE A 461 -6.47 -15.71 -7.84
CA ILE A 461 -5.74 -16.44 -8.88
C ILE A 461 -4.28 -16.62 -8.47
N GLY A 462 -3.62 -15.56 -7.99
CA GLY A 462 -2.25 -15.60 -7.50
C GLY A 462 -2.05 -16.65 -6.42
N LEU A 463 -2.87 -16.63 -5.36
CA LEU A 463 -2.82 -17.64 -4.29
C LEU A 463 -3.09 -19.05 -4.80
N SER A 464 -4.04 -19.21 -5.71
CA SER A 464 -4.38 -20.52 -6.29
C SER A 464 -3.24 -21.08 -7.14
N VAL A 465 -2.60 -20.24 -7.97
CA VAL A 465 -1.42 -20.62 -8.77
C VAL A 465 -0.27 -20.98 -7.85
N MET A 466 0.02 -20.17 -6.83
CA MET A 466 1.08 -20.44 -5.86
C MET A 466 0.83 -21.73 -5.08
N LEU A 467 -0.43 -22.01 -4.72
CA LEU A 467 -0.81 -23.26 -4.09
C LEU A 467 -0.51 -24.45 -5.01
N VAL A 468 -0.95 -24.40 -6.28
CA VAL A 468 -0.69 -25.47 -7.25
C VAL A 468 0.82 -25.67 -7.45
N VAL A 469 1.58 -24.60 -7.62
CA VAL A 469 3.04 -24.66 -7.77
C VAL A 469 3.69 -25.27 -6.52
N ALA A 470 3.29 -24.84 -5.32
CA ALA A 470 3.83 -25.37 -4.07
C ALA A 470 3.51 -26.87 -3.90
N LEU A 471 2.30 -27.30 -4.24
CA LEU A 471 1.93 -28.71 -4.22
C LEU A 471 2.79 -29.51 -5.21
N LEU A 472 3.00 -29.02 -6.43
CA LEU A 472 3.86 -29.66 -7.42
C LEU A 472 5.31 -29.75 -6.93
N VAL A 473 5.86 -28.66 -6.38
CA VAL A 473 7.22 -28.62 -5.84
C VAL A 473 7.38 -29.60 -4.67
N GLY A 474 6.42 -29.63 -3.75
CA GLY A 474 6.43 -30.55 -2.60
C GLY A 474 6.35 -32.02 -3.03
N LEU A 475 5.48 -32.33 -3.98
CA LEU A 475 5.29 -33.69 -4.51
C LEU A 475 6.49 -34.16 -5.34
N LEU A 476 6.90 -33.40 -6.34
CA LEU A 476 8.00 -33.74 -7.24
C LEU A 476 9.34 -33.72 -6.51
N GLY A 477 9.55 -32.72 -5.65
CA GLY A 477 10.73 -32.62 -4.81
C GLY A 477 10.85 -33.79 -3.84
N GLY A 478 9.76 -34.14 -3.16
CA GLY A 478 9.69 -35.32 -2.30
C GLY A 478 9.98 -36.62 -3.06
N TRP A 479 9.34 -36.80 -4.22
CA TRP A 479 9.51 -37.98 -5.08
C TRP A 479 10.94 -38.12 -5.60
N GLY A 480 11.53 -37.03 -6.09
CA GLY A 480 12.92 -37.02 -6.57
C GLY A 480 13.91 -37.34 -5.45
N TYR A 481 13.65 -36.84 -4.24
CA TYR A 481 14.50 -37.13 -3.08
C TYR A 481 14.43 -38.60 -2.66
N ASP A 482 13.24 -39.18 -2.64
CA ASP A 482 13.05 -40.61 -2.33
C ASP A 482 13.69 -41.50 -3.40
N ARG A 483 13.61 -41.12 -4.68
CA ARG A 483 14.26 -41.82 -5.78
C ARG A 483 15.79 -41.76 -5.69
N TRP A 484 16.35 -40.62 -5.29
CA TRP A 484 17.81 -40.44 -5.28
C TRP A 484 18.49 -40.89 -4.00
N LYS A 485 17.93 -40.58 -2.83
CA LYS A 485 18.56 -40.86 -1.52
C LYS A 485 17.94 -42.04 -0.77
N GLY A 486 16.82 -42.58 -1.25
CA GLY A 486 16.06 -43.64 -0.61
C GLY A 486 15.02 -43.11 0.38
N LEU A 487 14.13 -44.00 0.83
CA LEU A 487 13.06 -43.67 1.77
C LEU A 487 13.62 -43.09 3.07
N ARG A 488 13.02 -41.98 3.51
CA ARG A 488 13.41 -41.33 4.76
C ARG A 488 13.13 -42.27 5.94
N GLY A 489 14.18 -42.69 6.64
CA GLY A 489 14.07 -43.60 7.78
C GLY A 489 14.11 -45.10 7.44
N ALA A 490 14.31 -45.48 6.17
CA ALA A 490 14.66 -46.87 5.85
C ALA A 490 16.12 -47.15 6.25
N ASP A 491 16.35 -48.22 7.01
CA ASP A 491 17.70 -48.70 7.28
C ASP A 491 18.35 -49.07 5.93
N ARG A 492 19.42 -48.35 5.57
CA ARG A 492 20.30 -48.84 4.52
C ARG A 492 20.92 -50.13 5.06
N PRO A 493 20.99 -51.23 4.30
CA PRO A 493 21.87 -52.33 4.67
C PRO A 493 23.28 -51.76 4.69
N GLY A 494 23.77 -51.45 5.89
CA GLY A 494 25.14 -51.01 6.09
C GLY A 494 26.06 -52.17 5.76
N LYS A 495 27.12 -51.91 4.97
CA LYS A 495 28.19 -52.86 4.66
C LYS A 495 28.79 -53.60 5.88
N HIS A 496 28.53 -53.13 7.11
CA HIS A 496 28.96 -53.77 8.35
C HIS A 496 28.11 -54.97 8.80
N SER A 497 26.87 -55.11 8.32
CA SER A 497 26.03 -56.27 8.68
C SER A 497 26.43 -57.56 7.95
N ALA A 498 27.13 -57.45 6.80
CA ALA A 498 27.63 -58.61 6.07
C ALA A 498 28.90 -59.23 6.68
N GLU A 499 29.70 -58.45 7.43
CA GLU A 499 30.90 -58.97 8.11
C GLU A 499 30.55 -59.68 9.43
N GLU A 500 29.56 -59.19 10.18
CA GLU A 500 29.10 -59.86 11.41
C GLU A 500 28.44 -61.22 11.14
N ASP A 501 27.62 -61.31 10.08
CA ASP A 501 27.00 -62.59 9.69
C ASP A 501 28.01 -63.57 9.05
N ALA A 502 29.06 -63.07 8.38
CA ALA A 502 30.14 -63.90 7.86
C ALA A 502 31.09 -64.43 8.96
N HIS A 503 31.28 -63.67 10.03
CA HIS A 503 32.06 -64.11 11.20
C HIS A 503 31.28 -65.08 12.10
N ALA A 504 29.96 -64.94 12.21
CA ALA A 504 29.12 -65.91 12.92
C ALA A 504 29.03 -67.26 12.20
N ALA A 505 29.21 -67.29 10.88
CA ALA A 505 29.13 -68.51 10.07
C ALA A 505 30.46 -69.31 9.95
N SER A 506 31.61 -68.77 10.39
CA SER A 506 32.93 -69.39 10.18
C SER A 506 33.70 -69.80 11.46
N GLY A 507 33.12 -69.67 12.66
CA GLY A 507 33.74 -70.09 13.92
C GLY A 507 33.34 -71.52 14.33
N GLU A 508 34.30 -72.44 14.29
CA GLU A 508 34.16 -73.89 14.40
C GLU A 508 33.48 -74.46 15.67
N ARG A 509 32.85 -75.62 15.46
CA ARG A 509 32.39 -76.59 16.47
C ARG A 509 33.56 -77.06 17.34
N HIS A 510 33.40 -77.04 18.66
CA HIS A 510 34.08 -78.01 19.53
C HIS A 510 33.23 -78.45 20.72
N HIS A 511 33.14 -79.76 20.87
CA HIS A 511 32.47 -80.55 21.91
C HIS A 511 32.82 -80.17 23.36
N ARG A 512 31.83 -80.25 24.26
CA ARG A 512 31.98 -80.94 25.56
C ARG A 512 30.64 -81.45 26.12
N LYS A 513 30.73 -82.51 26.93
CA LYS A 513 29.76 -83.58 27.22
C LYS A 513 29.30 -83.50 28.69
N SER A 514 28.10 -84.05 28.99
CA SER A 514 27.57 -84.51 30.31
C SER A 514 27.18 -83.42 31.33
N ALA A 515 26.13 -83.53 32.17
CA ALA A 515 25.31 -84.67 32.61
C ALA A 515 23.92 -84.24 33.16
N ASP A 516 22.94 -85.15 33.04
CA ASP A 516 21.81 -85.53 33.93
C ASP A 516 20.99 -84.52 34.77
N ASN A 517 19.71 -84.34 34.36
CA ASN A 517 18.39 -84.60 35.03
C ASN A 517 18.08 -84.15 36.49
N PRO A 518 16.79 -84.07 36.93
CA PRO A 518 15.49 -84.32 36.24
C PRO A 518 14.36 -83.26 36.49
N PRO A 519 13.14 -83.44 35.93
CA PRO A 519 11.98 -82.55 36.13
C PRO A 519 10.92 -83.13 37.11
N ALA A 520 10.22 -82.25 37.83
CA ALA A 520 9.03 -82.50 38.67
C ALA A 520 8.55 -81.14 39.25
N HIS A 521 7.28 -80.77 39.46
CA HIS A 521 5.98 -81.42 39.38
C HIS A 521 4.87 -80.33 39.42
N ARG A 522 3.65 -80.68 39.00
CA ARG A 522 2.38 -79.93 39.18
C ARG A 522 1.97 -79.76 40.66
N GLY A 523 1.16 -78.71 40.93
CA GLY A 523 0.22 -78.56 42.08
C GLY A 523 0.10 -77.09 42.49
N ALA A 524 -0.97 -76.33 42.24
CA ALA A 524 -2.36 -76.34 42.76
C ALA A 524 -2.51 -75.81 44.21
N HIS A 525 -3.37 -74.77 44.35
CA HIS A 525 -3.96 -74.14 45.57
C HIS A 525 -2.99 -73.34 46.48
N ALA A 526 -3.35 -72.18 47.06
CA ALA A 526 -4.60 -71.44 47.22
C ALA A 526 -4.30 -69.93 47.24
#